data_AF-A0A8X6FIN4-F1
#
_entry.id   AF-A0A8X6FIN4-F1
#
_cell.length_a   1.000
_cell.length_b   1.000
_cell.length_c   1.000
_cell.angle_alpha   90.00
_cell.angle_beta   90.00
_cell.angle_gamma   90.00
#
_symmetry.space_group_name_H-M   'P 1'
#
loop_
_entity.id
_entity.type
_entity.pdbx_description
1 polymer ?
#
loop_
_entity_poly.entity_id
_entity_poly.type
_entity_poly.pdbx_seq_one_letter_code
_entity_poly.pdbx_strand_id
1 'polypeptide(L)'
;RARWSCENSGWSRGGPNLRECRSLDIMNLKEKFNSSSIKDTMYMLEQVFSDREKEIFGEDLADVISMMTSLPDRVHTATRFQSETARWTATKDLVEKSASLFDRIMELNETWHDIVEKRRPLVGTHLLSTIDGLGLILADAMAEKIDEQSVIGKNM
;
A
#
# COMPACT_ATOMS: atom_id res chain seq x y z
N ARG A 1 2.00 4.00 -23.09
CA ARG A 1 3.02 4.69 -23.93
C ARG A 1 3.02 6.17 -23.60
N ALA A 2 4.20 6.82 -23.53
CA ALA A 2 4.27 8.28 -23.37
C ALA A 2 3.86 8.99 -24.67
N ARG A 3 3.16 10.13 -24.57
CA ARG A 3 2.81 10.98 -25.72
C ARG A 3 3.06 12.44 -25.39
N TRP A 4 3.77 13.16 -26.26
CA TRP A 4 3.91 14.61 -26.14
C TRP A 4 3.42 15.27 -27.42
N SER A 5 2.59 16.30 -27.28
CA SER A 5 2.00 17.00 -28.41
C SER A 5 2.82 18.25 -28.70
N CYS A 6 3.17 18.46 -29.96
CA CYS A 6 3.74 19.72 -30.44
C CYS A 6 2.64 20.52 -31.13
N GLU A 7 2.37 21.72 -30.62
CA GLU A 7 1.40 22.66 -31.18
C GLU A 7 2.14 23.77 -31.94
N ASN A 8 1.42 24.67 -32.61
CA ASN A 8 2.01 25.74 -33.43
C ASN A 8 3.00 26.65 -32.66
N SER A 9 2.94 26.67 -31.32
CA SER A 9 3.83 27.41 -30.43
C SER A 9 4.94 26.56 -29.78
N GLY A 10 5.16 25.33 -30.26
CA GLY A 10 6.09 24.36 -29.70
C GLY A 10 5.41 23.29 -28.84
N TRP A 11 6.21 22.55 -28.09
CA TRP A 11 5.71 21.48 -27.22
C TRP A 11 4.69 21.96 -26.20
N SER A 12 3.67 21.15 -25.93
CA SER A 12 2.64 21.47 -24.94
C SER A 12 3.25 21.73 -23.57
N ARG A 13 2.86 22.86 -22.93
CA ARG A 13 3.40 23.30 -21.62
C ARG A 13 3.14 22.33 -20.48
N GLY A 14 2.11 21.49 -20.60
CA GLY A 14 1.79 20.44 -19.63
C GLY A 14 2.73 19.23 -19.67
N GLY A 15 3.79 19.25 -20.49
CA GLY A 15 4.74 18.15 -20.60
C GLY A 15 4.18 16.93 -21.35
N PRO A 16 4.93 15.81 -21.35
CA PRO A 16 4.47 14.55 -21.91
C PRO A 16 3.35 13.95 -21.05
N ASN A 17 2.36 13.35 -21.70
CA ASN A 17 1.35 12.52 -21.06
C ASN A 17 1.97 11.15 -20.74
N LEU A 18 2.08 10.84 -19.45
CA LEU A 18 2.65 9.60 -18.90
C LEU A 18 1.59 8.64 -18.33
N ARG A 19 0.29 8.90 -18.58
CA ARG A 19 -0.83 8.15 -17.97
C ARG A 19 -0.88 6.66 -18.31
N GLU A 20 -0.17 6.23 -19.34
CA GLU A 20 -0.07 4.82 -19.76
C GLU A 20 1.35 4.26 -19.55
N CYS A 21 2.21 4.97 -18.81
CA CYS A 21 3.54 4.49 -18.45
C CYS A 21 3.45 3.60 -17.22
N ARG A 22 4.29 2.55 -17.19
CA ARG A 22 4.36 1.57 -16.11
C ARG A 22 5.79 1.10 -15.94
N SER A 23 6.17 0.88 -14.69
CA SER A 23 7.49 0.39 -14.32
C SER A 23 7.53 -1.14 -14.32
N LEU A 24 8.57 -1.71 -14.94
CA LEU A 24 8.70 -3.17 -15.10
C LEU A 24 8.79 -3.88 -13.73
N ASP A 25 9.45 -3.29 -12.75
CA ASP A 25 9.57 -3.88 -11.42
C ASP A 25 8.23 -3.94 -10.67
N ILE A 26 7.34 -2.98 -10.89
CA ILE A 26 6.00 -2.97 -10.31
C ILE A 26 5.11 -4.01 -10.98
N MET A 27 5.25 -4.18 -12.30
CA MET A 27 4.62 -5.30 -13.01
C MET A 27 5.10 -6.65 -12.45
N ASN A 28 6.41 -6.82 -12.28
CA ASN A 28 6.99 -8.04 -11.70
C ASN A 28 6.56 -8.27 -10.25
N LEU A 29 6.42 -7.19 -9.46
CA LEU A 29 5.91 -7.25 -8.09
C LEU A 29 4.47 -7.77 -8.08
N LYS A 30 3.61 -7.23 -8.95
CA LYS A 30 2.21 -7.63 -9.07
C LYS A 30 2.04 -9.11 -9.41
N GLU A 31 2.90 -9.66 -10.27
CA GLU A 31 2.89 -11.08 -10.59
C GLU A 31 3.24 -11.97 -9.40
N LYS A 32 4.22 -11.54 -8.59
CA LYS A 32 4.68 -12.30 -7.41
C LYS A 32 3.75 -12.15 -6.21
N PHE A 33 3.03 -11.05 -6.14
CA PHE A 33 2.27 -10.60 -4.97
C PHE A 33 1.41 -11.68 -4.31
N ASN A 34 0.65 -12.44 -5.11
CA ASN A 34 -0.27 -13.47 -4.61
C ASN A 34 0.45 -14.73 -4.10
N SER A 35 1.70 -14.95 -4.49
CA SER A 35 2.50 -16.11 -4.10
C SER A 35 3.52 -15.81 -2.99
N SER A 36 3.79 -14.53 -2.73
CA SER A 36 4.76 -14.09 -1.73
C SER A 36 4.21 -14.16 -0.30
N SER A 37 5.10 -14.24 0.69
CA SER A 37 4.72 -14.00 2.08
C SER A 37 4.38 -12.52 2.30
N ILE A 38 3.65 -12.19 3.37
CA ILE A 38 3.32 -10.79 3.71
C ILE A 38 4.60 -9.99 3.97
N LYS A 39 5.58 -10.61 4.64
CA LYS A 39 6.87 -9.98 4.92
C LYS A 39 7.62 -9.64 3.63
N ASP A 40 7.66 -10.57 2.67
CA ASP A 40 8.31 -10.33 1.38
C ASP A 40 7.54 -9.30 0.56
N THR A 41 6.20 -9.36 0.58
CA THR A 41 5.34 -8.37 -0.05
C THR A 41 5.64 -6.96 0.49
N MET A 42 5.67 -6.77 1.80
CA MET A 42 5.96 -5.47 2.40
C MET A 42 7.37 -4.99 2.07
N TYR A 43 8.36 -5.88 2.15
CA TYR A 43 9.73 -5.53 1.76
C TYR A 43 9.80 -5.06 0.30
N MET A 44 9.15 -5.76 -0.62
CA MET A 44 9.14 -5.36 -2.03
C MET A 44 8.39 -4.04 -2.24
N LEU A 45 7.28 -3.79 -1.53
CA LEU A 45 6.57 -2.52 -1.59
C LEU A 45 7.43 -1.36 -1.06
N GLU A 46 8.16 -1.55 0.03
CA GLU A 46 9.12 -0.56 0.55
C GLU A 46 10.22 -0.26 -0.46
N GLN A 47 10.73 -1.27 -1.17
CA GLN A 47 11.75 -1.08 -2.21
C GLN A 47 11.24 -0.28 -3.41
N VAL A 48 9.94 -0.30 -3.71
CA VAL A 48 9.37 0.53 -4.78
C VAL A 48 9.55 2.03 -4.46
N PHE A 49 9.46 2.40 -3.18
CA PHE A 49 9.56 3.80 -2.74
C PHE A 49 10.88 4.14 -2.02
N SER A 50 11.85 3.22 -2.01
CA SER A 50 13.13 3.44 -1.32
C SER A 50 14.01 4.44 -2.07
N ASP A 51 14.01 4.35 -3.40
CA ASP A 51 14.74 5.26 -4.29
C ASP A 51 13.91 6.53 -4.57
N ARG A 52 14.40 7.69 -4.10
CA ARG A 52 13.75 8.99 -4.30
C ARG A 52 13.90 9.53 -5.72
N GLU A 53 14.92 9.08 -6.44
CA GLU A 53 15.20 9.52 -7.82
C GLU A 53 14.39 8.71 -8.83
N LYS A 54 13.80 7.58 -8.38
CA LYS A 54 12.99 6.73 -9.22
C LYS A 54 11.63 7.35 -9.48
N GLU A 55 11.33 7.55 -10.75
CA GLU A 55 10.02 8.01 -11.20
C GLU A 55 8.96 6.90 -10.98
N ILE A 56 7.84 7.27 -10.36
CA ILE A 56 6.67 6.41 -10.18
C ILE A 56 5.55 6.99 -11.03
N PHE A 57 5.02 6.17 -11.95
CA PHE A 57 3.93 6.58 -12.84
C PHE A 57 2.56 6.45 -12.17
N GLY A 58 1.55 7.16 -12.67
CA GLY A 58 0.19 7.08 -12.08
C GLY A 58 -0.38 5.65 -12.04
N GLU A 59 -0.15 4.86 -13.09
CA GLU A 59 -0.61 3.46 -13.12
C GLU A 59 0.16 2.56 -12.14
N ASP A 60 1.43 2.86 -11.90
CA ASP A 60 2.24 2.16 -10.90
C ASP A 60 1.69 2.37 -9.49
N LEU A 61 1.37 3.62 -9.17
CA LEU A 61 0.75 3.99 -7.91
C LEU A 61 -0.61 3.29 -7.71
N ALA A 62 -1.43 3.26 -8.77
CA ALA A 62 -2.72 2.57 -8.72
C ALA A 62 -2.56 1.05 -8.49
N ASP A 63 -1.57 0.42 -9.12
CA ASP A 63 -1.28 -1.01 -8.93
C ASP A 63 -0.76 -1.30 -7.52
N VAL A 64 0.13 -0.45 -6.98
CA VAL A 64 0.60 -0.55 -5.60
C VAL A 64 -0.56 -0.46 -4.60
N ILE A 65 -1.41 0.55 -4.74
CA ILE A 65 -2.56 0.73 -3.84
C ILE A 65 -3.51 -0.47 -3.94
N SER A 66 -3.76 -0.96 -5.15
CA SER A 66 -4.59 -2.16 -5.36
C SER A 66 -3.99 -3.42 -4.74
N MET A 67 -2.67 -3.54 -4.64
CA MET A 67 -2.03 -4.65 -3.93
C MET A 67 -2.25 -4.51 -2.42
N MET A 68 -2.09 -3.29 -1.90
CA MET A 68 -2.23 -3.00 -0.47
C MET A 68 -3.62 -3.32 0.10
N THR A 69 -4.69 -3.23 -0.71
CA THR A 69 -6.06 -3.53 -0.25
C THR A 69 -6.26 -4.95 0.29
N SER A 70 -5.40 -5.89 -0.09
CA SER A 70 -5.48 -7.28 0.39
C SER A 70 -4.62 -7.56 1.63
N LEU A 71 -3.77 -6.61 2.05
CA LEU A 71 -2.87 -6.80 3.18
C LEU A 71 -3.60 -7.09 4.50
N PRO A 72 -4.69 -6.39 4.86
CA PRO A 72 -5.42 -6.68 6.09
C PRO A 72 -5.90 -8.14 6.15
N ASP A 73 -6.58 -8.59 5.10
CA ASP A 73 -7.13 -9.95 5.01
C ASP A 73 -6.03 -11.01 5.02
N ARG A 74 -4.91 -10.74 4.33
CA ARG A 74 -3.76 -11.65 4.31
C ARG A 74 -3.15 -11.80 5.70
N VAL A 75 -2.94 -10.71 6.45
CA VAL A 75 -2.34 -10.79 7.79
C VAL A 75 -3.29 -11.44 8.78
N HIS A 76 -4.58 -11.12 8.69
CA HIS A 76 -5.60 -11.77 9.50
C HIS A 76 -5.59 -13.28 9.28
N THR A 77 -5.59 -13.72 8.01
CA THR A 77 -5.53 -15.14 7.65
C THR A 77 -4.24 -15.83 8.11
N ALA A 78 -3.09 -15.15 7.98
CA ALA A 78 -1.78 -15.70 8.36
C ALA A 78 -1.60 -15.83 9.88
N THR A 79 -2.30 -15.01 10.67
CA THR A 79 -2.14 -14.92 12.12
C THR A 79 -3.30 -15.53 12.92
N ARG A 80 -4.39 -15.95 12.26
CA ARG A 80 -5.60 -16.47 12.93
C ARG A 80 -5.38 -17.66 13.87
N PHE A 81 -4.33 -18.47 13.63
CA PHE A 81 -3.98 -19.63 14.45
C PHE A 81 -2.73 -19.41 15.31
N GLN A 82 -2.18 -18.20 15.31
CA GLN A 82 -1.05 -17.84 16.15
C GLN A 82 -1.51 -17.34 17.52
N SER A 83 -0.60 -17.28 18.49
CA SER A 83 -0.88 -16.69 19.80
C SER A 83 -1.21 -15.20 19.67
N GLU A 84 -1.94 -14.67 20.64
CA GLU A 84 -2.35 -13.25 20.71
C GLU A 84 -1.12 -12.32 20.64
N THR A 85 -0.08 -12.63 21.41
CA THR A 85 1.21 -11.91 21.34
C THR A 85 1.87 -11.96 19.94
N ALA A 86 1.84 -13.09 19.23
CA ALA A 86 2.40 -13.21 17.89
C ALA A 86 1.57 -12.41 16.86
N ARG A 87 0.24 -12.49 16.97
CA ARG A 87 -0.71 -11.71 16.16
C ARG A 87 -0.54 -10.21 16.35
N TRP A 88 -0.43 -9.75 17.60
CA TRP A 88 -0.11 -8.37 17.93
C TRP A 88 1.19 -7.93 17.26
N THR A 89 2.26 -8.72 17.42
CA THR A 89 3.58 -8.36 16.89
C THR A 89 3.57 -8.25 15.37
N ALA A 90 2.96 -9.22 14.68
CA ALA A 90 2.85 -9.23 13.23
C ALA A 90 1.97 -8.08 12.70
N THR A 91 0.83 -7.82 13.33
CA THR A 91 -0.10 -6.76 12.93
C THR A 91 0.50 -5.38 13.16
N LYS A 92 1.13 -5.17 14.32
CA LYS A 92 1.84 -3.93 14.63
C LYS A 92 2.94 -3.64 13.59
N ASP A 93 3.81 -4.62 13.31
CA ASP A 93 4.90 -4.47 12.33
C ASP A 93 4.35 -4.13 10.94
N LEU A 94 3.25 -4.78 10.51
CA LEU A 94 2.59 -4.47 9.24
C LEU A 94 2.07 -3.03 9.20
N VAL A 95 1.41 -2.58 10.26
CA VAL A 95 0.82 -1.23 10.32
C VAL A 95 1.91 -0.16 10.33
N GLU A 96 2.98 -0.34 11.13
CA GLU A 96 4.10 0.60 11.18
C GLU A 96 4.76 0.77 9.80
N LYS A 97 4.98 -0.34 9.07
CA LYS A 97 5.53 -0.31 7.72
C LYS A 97 4.57 0.31 6.70
N SER A 98 3.29 -0.02 6.82
CA SER A 98 2.26 0.52 5.91
C SER A 98 2.06 2.02 6.10
N ALA A 99 2.17 2.53 7.33
CA ALA A 99 2.08 3.97 7.61
C ALA A 99 3.16 4.77 6.85
N SER A 100 4.40 4.29 6.87
CA SER A 100 5.51 4.89 6.11
C SER A 100 5.23 4.91 4.60
N LEU A 101 4.63 3.83 4.07
CA LEU A 101 4.21 3.76 2.67
C LEU A 101 3.09 4.75 2.35
N PHE A 102 2.10 4.89 3.24
CA PHE A 102 1.00 5.83 3.07
C PHE A 102 1.47 7.28 3.03
N ASP A 103 2.36 7.67 3.94
CA ASP A 103 2.97 9.00 3.94
C ASP A 103 3.64 9.28 2.60
N ARG A 104 4.44 8.32 2.11
CA ARG A 104 5.14 8.45 0.84
C ARG A 104 4.20 8.53 -0.36
N ILE A 105 3.11 7.75 -0.35
CA ILE A 105 2.06 7.79 -1.37
C ILE A 105 1.35 9.14 -1.40
N MET A 106 1.09 9.74 -0.23
CA MET A 106 0.43 11.04 -0.13
C MET A 106 1.31 12.19 -0.64
N GLU A 107 2.64 12.07 -0.55
CA GLU A 107 3.60 13.06 -1.06
C GLU A 107 3.68 13.10 -2.61
N LEU A 108 3.21 12.07 -3.32
CA LEU A 108 3.32 11.94 -4.78
C LEU A 108 2.26 12.73 -5.57
N ASN A 109 2.08 14.01 -5.27
CA ASN A 109 1.02 14.84 -5.83
C ASN A 109 0.94 14.80 -7.37
N GLU A 110 2.07 14.94 -8.08
CA GLU A 110 2.10 14.92 -9.54
C GLU A 110 1.73 13.54 -10.11
N THR A 111 2.23 12.45 -9.50
CA THR A 111 1.89 11.08 -9.89
C THR A 111 0.39 10.79 -9.76
N TRP A 112 -0.29 11.36 -8.75
CA TRP A 112 -1.75 11.27 -8.64
C TRP A 112 -2.47 11.94 -9.81
N HIS A 113 -1.90 13.00 -10.38
CA HIS A 113 -2.45 13.69 -11.55
C HIS A 113 -2.31 12.88 -12.84
N ASP A 114 -1.32 11.99 -12.90
CA ASP A 114 -1.13 11.03 -13.99
C ASP A 114 -2.09 9.84 -13.94
N ILE A 115 -2.81 9.64 -12.84
CA ILE A 115 -3.94 8.70 -12.84
C ILE A 115 -5.09 9.34 -13.63
N VAL A 116 -5.69 8.56 -14.53
CA VAL A 116 -6.89 8.95 -15.27
C VAL A 116 -7.93 9.49 -14.30
N GLU A 117 -8.43 10.70 -14.55
CA GLU A 117 -9.30 11.46 -13.63
C GLU A 117 -10.47 10.63 -13.07
N LYS A 118 -11.14 9.86 -13.92
CA LYS A 118 -12.27 8.99 -13.51
C LYS A 118 -11.87 7.85 -12.56
N ARG A 119 -10.61 7.42 -12.58
CA ARG A 119 -10.08 6.36 -11.71
C ARG A 119 -9.52 6.90 -10.40
N ARG A 120 -9.10 8.18 -10.34
CA ARG A 120 -8.45 8.77 -9.16
C ARG A 120 -9.30 8.64 -7.88
N PRO A 121 -10.63 8.91 -7.88
CA PRO A 121 -11.45 8.72 -6.68
C PRO A 121 -11.46 7.27 -6.21
N LEU A 122 -11.57 6.31 -7.13
CA LEU A 122 -11.58 4.88 -6.79
C LEU A 122 -10.25 4.44 -6.16
N VAL A 123 -9.12 4.87 -6.72
CA VAL A 123 -7.79 4.59 -6.17
C VAL A 123 -7.64 5.23 -4.79
N GLY A 124 -8.12 6.47 -4.61
CA GLY A 124 -8.17 7.13 -3.30
C GLY A 124 -9.03 6.37 -2.29
N THR A 125 -10.21 5.88 -2.69
CA THR A 125 -11.06 5.03 -1.83
C THR A 125 -10.34 3.76 -1.42
N HIS A 126 -9.66 3.07 -2.35
CA HIS A 126 -8.89 1.86 -2.02
C HIS A 126 -7.79 2.15 -0.98
N LEU A 127 -7.09 3.27 -1.11
CA LEU A 127 -6.07 3.69 -0.13
C LEU A 127 -6.70 3.88 1.27
N LEU A 128 -7.78 4.66 1.35
CA LEU A 128 -8.45 4.95 2.62
C LEU A 128 -9.06 3.68 3.25
N SER A 129 -9.73 2.84 2.46
CA SER A 129 -10.26 1.56 2.95
C SER A 129 -9.16 0.62 3.44
N THR A 130 -7.97 0.67 2.86
CA THR A 130 -6.81 -0.09 3.35
C THR A 130 -6.34 0.44 4.70
N ILE A 131 -6.25 1.76 4.87
CA ILE A 131 -5.90 2.39 6.15
C ILE A 131 -6.91 1.97 7.23
N ASP A 132 -8.20 2.06 6.93
CA ASP A 132 -9.26 1.65 7.85
C ASP A 132 -9.15 0.17 8.20
N GLY A 133 -8.96 -0.70 7.20
CA GLY A 133 -8.81 -2.14 7.41
C GLY A 133 -7.61 -2.49 8.29
N LEU A 134 -6.47 -1.83 8.07
CA LEU A 134 -5.28 -1.99 8.91
C LEU A 134 -5.49 -1.48 10.33
N GLY A 135 -6.22 -0.37 10.49
CA GLY A 135 -6.58 0.17 11.81
C GLY A 135 -7.48 -0.78 12.60
N LEU A 136 -8.47 -1.40 11.94
CA LEU A 136 -9.39 -2.35 12.56
C LEU A 136 -8.66 -3.60 13.06
N ILE A 137 -7.83 -4.24 12.23
CA ILE A 137 -7.09 -5.44 12.67
C ILE A 137 -6.09 -5.13 13.79
N LEU A 138 -5.54 -3.91 13.83
CA LEU A 138 -4.67 -3.49 14.90
C LEU A 138 -5.45 -3.36 16.20
N ALA A 139 -6.62 -2.72 16.16
CA ALA A 139 -7.50 -2.58 17.30
C ALA A 139 -7.93 -3.95 17.86
N ASP A 140 -8.28 -4.91 16.99
CA ASP A 140 -8.60 -6.27 17.40
C ASP A 140 -7.41 -6.95 18.09
N ALA A 141 -6.21 -6.88 17.49
CA ALA A 141 -5.01 -7.46 18.09
C ALA A 141 -4.58 -6.76 19.40
N MET A 142 -4.89 -5.48 19.56
CA MET A 142 -4.69 -4.75 20.83
C MET A 142 -5.63 -5.27 21.92
N ALA A 143 -6.92 -5.43 21.61
CA ALA A 143 -7.92 -5.90 22.55
C ALA A 143 -7.55 -7.30 23.08
N GLU A 144 -7.23 -8.23 22.19
CA GLU A 144 -6.81 -9.59 22.55
C GLU A 144 -5.57 -9.59 23.45
N LYS A 145 -4.55 -8.76 23.13
CA LYS A 145 -3.35 -8.66 23.96
C LYS A 145 -3.62 -8.09 25.34
N ILE A 146 -4.53 -7.12 25.46
CA ILE A 146 -4.91 -6.57 26.76
C ILE A 146 -5.58 -7.66 27.61
N ASP A 147 -6.46 -8.47 27.02
CA ASP A 147 -7.10 -9.59 27.71
C ASP A 147 -6.09 -10.67 28.15
N GLU A 148 -5.07 -10.95 27.33
CA GLU A 148 -3.95 -11.86 27.69
C GLU A 148 -3.21 -11.36 28.93
N GLN A 149 -2.93 -10.06 28.99
CA GLN A 149 -2.12 -9.43 30.03
C GLN A 149 -2.93 -9.08 31.30
N SER A 150 -4.26 -9.01 31.20
CA SER A 150 -5.20 -8.71 32.31
C SER A 150 -5.41 -9.91 33.25
N VAL A 151 -4.34 -10.63 33.61
CA VAL A 151 -4.34 -11.78 34.53
C VAL A 151 -4.68 -11.40 36.00
N ILE A 152 -5.34 -10.26 36.23
CA ILE A 152 -5.87 -9.87 37.55
C ILE A 152 -7.20 -10.59 37.88
N GLY A 153 -7.73 -11.46 36.99
CA GLY A 153 -9.03 -12.11 37.20
C GLY A 153 -9.14 -13.63 36.99
N LYS A 154 -8.07 -14.37 36.68
CA LYS A 154 -8.17 -15.82 36.38
C LYS A 154 -8.06 -16.76 37.60
N ASN A 155 -7.96 -16.22 38.82
CA ASN A 155 -7.91 -16.98 40.08
C ASN A 155 -8.98 -16.51 41.10
N MET A 156 -10.24 -16.38 40.68
CA MET A 156 -11.38 -16.38 41.61
C MET A 156 -12.42 -17.41 41.16
#